data_AF-A0A951UNK9-F1
#
_entry.id   AF-A0A951UNK9-F1
#
_cell.length_a   1.000
_cell.length_b   1.000
_cell.length_c   1.000
_cell.angle_alpha   90.00
_cell.angle_beta   90.00
_cell.angle_gamma   90.00
#
_symmetry.space_group_name_H-M   'P 1'
#
loop_
_entity.id
_entity.type
_entity.pdbx_description
1 polymer ?
#
loop_
_entity_poly.entity_id
_entity_poly.type
_entity_poly.pdbx_seq_one_letter_code
_entity_poly.pdbx_strand_id
1 'polypeptide(L)'
;MNIRPIVWAAIAAVVSSTVPFAVQAQTVDARCDIYPRGEDRASAVTACTFSQRQGNVGIQLENGRRYDLAPTGDQPGNYLDQNGQAAYRQSGLGDRGQIYRLADQSIYVYWDTAGIPSASSSNSGNPVTYTTVIDYNHINIQITEAEFNFRGTLTKLPGPDYSGTDGRVRVVLTPSTGQVYVFNEVTGDTFYDYTIDPVFVGEDPSTMCDPSVEPC
;
A
#
# COMPACT_ATOMS: atom_id res chain seq x y z
N MET A 1 -63.48 -49.65 48.20
CA MET A 1 -62.18 -49.94 47.54
C MET A 1 -61.57 -48.61 47.13
N ASN A 2 -60.57 -48.14 47.89
CA ASN A 2 -59.87 -46.87 47.71
C ASN A 2 -58.77 -47.01 46.64
N ILE A 3 -58.62 -46.03 45.74
CA ILE A 3 -57.32 -45.77 45.11
C ILE A 3 -57.19 -44.26 44.82
N ARG A 4 -56.21 -43.59 45.44
CA ARG A 4 -55.71 -42.26 45.08
C ARG A 4 -54.55 -42.42 44.09
N PRO A 5 -54.39 -41.56 43.08
CA PRO A 5 -53.09 -41.37 42.44
C PRO A 5 -52.42 -40.06 42.88
N ILE A 6 -51.11 -40.21 43.06
CA ILE A 6 -50.12 -39.26 43.57
C ILE A 6 -49.76 -38.28 42.45
N VAL A 7 -49.85 -36.97 42.70
CA VAL A 7 -49.32 -35.94 41.80
C VAL A 7 -47.85 -35.71 42.14
N TRP A 8 -46.96 -36.09 41.22
CA TRP A 8 -45.54 -35.74 41.29
C TRP A 8 -45.32 -34.36 40.65
N ALA A 9 -44.85 -33.40 41.42
CA ALA A 9 -44.37 -32.12 40.90
C ALA A 9 -42.93 -32.30 40.38
N ALA A 10 -42.74 -32.20 39.06
CA ALA A 10 -41.41 -32.14 38.47
C ALA A 10 -40.92 -30.69 38.44
N ILE A 11 -39.89 -30.39 39.23
CA ILE A 11 -39.15 -29.13 39.17
C ILE A 11 -38.24 -29.20 37.94
N ALA A 12 -38.58 -28.49 36.87
CA ALA A 12 -37.71 -28.33 35.71
C ALA A 12 -36.65 -27.25 36.00
N ALA A 13 -35.41 -27.67 36.25
CA ALA A 13 -34.26 -26.78 36.30
C ALA A 13 -33.93 -26.28 34.88
N VAL A 14 -34.23 -25.01 34.59
CA VAL A 14 -33.83 -24.35 33.34
C VAL A 14 -32.33 -24.04 33.44
N VAL A 15 -31.49 -24.90 32.88
CA VAL A 15 -30.08 -24.62 32.66
C VAL A 15 -29.99 -23.66 31.48
N SER A 16 -29.85 -22.37 31.78
CA SER A 16 -29.56 -21.34 30.78
C SER A 16 -28.11 -21.48 30.33
N SER A 17 -27.88 -22.27 29.28
CA SER A 17 -26.62 -22.35 28.57
C SER A 17 -26.34 -21.02 27.89
N THR A 18 -25.45 -20.21 28.47
CA THR A 18 -24.91 -19.02 27.82
C THR A 18 -23.99 -19.47 26.69
N VAL A 19 -24.50 -19.48 25.46
CA VAL A 19 -23.69 -19.68 24.26
C VAL A 19 -22.72 -18.50 24.19
N PRO A 20 -21.39 -18.69 24.27
CA PRO A 20 -20.47 -17.61 24.00
C PRO A 20 -20.59 -17.27 22.51
N PHE A 21 -21.24 -16.16 22.20
CA PHE A 21 -21.20 -15.61 20.85
C PHE A 21 -19.74 -15.26 20.55
N ALA A 22 -19.13 -15.98 19.60
CA ALA A 22 -17.86 -15.58 19.05
C ALA A 22 -18.06 -14.22 18.36
N VAL A 23 -17.60 -13.14 19.01
CA VAL A 23 -17.50 -11.82 18.40
C VAL A 23 -16.50 -11.94 17.26
N GLN A 24 -17.00 -11.99 16.03
CA GLN A 24 -16.18 -11.97 14.82
C GLN A 24 -15.37 -10.68 14.83
N ALA A 25 -14.08 -10.85 15.01
CA ALA A 25 -13.08 -9.82 14.88
C ALA A 25 -13.11 -9.27 13.45
N GLN A 26 -13.48 -8.01 13.25
CA GLN A 26 -13.24 -7.34 11.96
C GLN A 26 -11.80 -6.85 11.94
N THR A 27 -10.89 -7.82 11.83
CA THR A 27 -9.51 -7.59 11.44
C THR A 27 -9.45 -7.78 9.93
N VAL A 28 -8.87 -6.82 9.21
CA VAL A 28 -8.74 -6.87 7.75
C VAL A 28 -7.34 -6.46 7.34
N ASP A 29 -6.82 -7.08 6.29
CA ASP A 29 -5.61 -6.63 5.63
C ASP A 29 -5.94 -5.39 4.80
N ALA A 30 -5.03 -4.44 4.79
CA ALA A 30 -5.23 -3.11 4.23
C ALA A 30 -3.91 -2.53 3.69
N ARG A 31 -4.02 -1.52 2.82
CA ARG A 31 -2.91 -0.62 2.53
C ARG A 31 -2.98 0.59 3.43
N CYS A 32 -1.85 0.96 4.02
CA CYS A 32 -1.72 2.18 4.82
C CYS A 32 -0.76 3.16 4.14
N ASP A 33 -1.26 4.36 3.86
CA ASP A 33 -0.47 5.49 3.39
C ASP A 33 -0.28 6.48 4.56
N ILE A 34 0.97 6.75 4.93
CA ILE A 34 1.33 7.60 6.09
C ILE A 34 1.70 8.99 5.59
N TYR A 35 1.02 10.03 6.02
CA TYR A 35 1.27 11.42 5.64
C TYR A 35 1.76 12.21 6.85
N PRO A 36 3.01 12.72 6.89
CA PRO A 36 3.43 13.62 7.95
C PRO A 36 2.57 14.87 8.02
N ARG A 37 2.50 15.51 9.19
CA ARG A 37 1.69 16.70 9.39
C ARG A 37 2.11 17.82 8.44
N GLY A 38 1.17 18.29 7.62
CA GLY A 38 1.39 19.39 6.68
C GLY A 38 1.86 18.93 5.29
N GLU A 39 2.18 17.65 5.12
CA GLU A 39 2.59 17.09 3.83
C GLU A 39 1.37 16.65 3.00
N ASP A 40 1.45 16.84 1.69
CA ASP A 40 0.48 16.36 0.71
C ASP A 40 0.89 15.03 0.07
N ARG A 41 2.09 14.53 0.41
CA ARG A 41 2.63 13.24 -0.03
C ARG A 41 2.79 12.27 1.13
N ALA A 42 2.50 11.00 0.86
CA ALA A 42 2.75 9.95 1.83
C ALA A 42 4.26 9.75 2.02
N SER A 43 4.72 9.69 3.26
CA SER A 43 6.08 9.29 3.67
C SER A 43 6.24 7.78 3.86
N ALA A 44 5.16 7.00 3.75
CA ALA A 44 5.23 5.55 3.57
C ALA A 44 3.94 5.03 2.94
N VAL A 45 4.05 3.98 2.11
CA VAL A 45 2.94 3.16 1.61
C VAL A 45 3.30 1.72 1.96
N THR A 46 2.47 1.03 2.74
CA THR A 46 2.85 -0.27 3.32
C THR A 46 1.63 -1.16 3.52
N ALA A 47 1.83 -2.48 3.57
CA ALA A 47 0.82 -3.36 4.14
C ALA A 47 0.58 -3.02 5.61
N CYS A 48 -0.68 -3.15 6.00
CA CYS A 48 -1.07 -3.04 7.38
C CYS A 48 -2.28 -3.92 7.68
N THR A 49 -2.43 -4.24 8.95
CA THR A 49 -3.63 -4.90 9.46
C THR A 49 -4.44 -3.87 10.23
N PHE A 50 -5.68 -3.68 9.82
CA PHE A 50 -6.65 -2.82 10.49
C PHE A 50 -7.58 -3.67 11.37
N SER A 51 -7.92 -3.17 12.55
CA SER A 51 -8.92 -3.80 13.41
C SER A 51 -9.76 -2.77 14.14
N GLN A 52 -11.06 -3.05 14.30
CA GLN A 52 -11.94 -2.25 15.15
C GLN A 52 -12.77 -3.16 16.07
N ARG A 53 -12.64 -2.98 17.39
CA ARG A 53 -13.36 -3.78 18.39
C ARG A 53 -13.78 -2.93 19.58
N GLN A 54 -15.07 -2.96 19.90
CA GLN A 54 -15.65 -2.22 21.04
C GLN A 54 -15.27 -0.72 20.99
N GLY A 55 -15.29 -0.14 19.79
CA GLY A 55 -14.89 1.25 19.55
C GLY A 55 -13.38 1.48 19.46
N ASN A 56 -12.52 0.60 19.99
CA ASN A 56 -11.07 0.73 19.84
C ASN A 56 -10.64 0.43 18.40
N VAL A 57 -9.67 1.19 17.90
CA VAL A 57 -9.06 0.97 16.58
C VAL A 57 -7.61 0.59 16.76
N GLY A 58 -7.18 -0.48 16.11
CA GLY A 58 -5.78 -0.90 16.01
C GLY A 58 -5.32 -0.89 14.56
N ILE A 59 -4.20 -0.23 14.27
CA ILE A 59 -3.55 -0.20 12.96
C ILE A 59 -2.13 -0.70 13.14
N GLN A 60 -1.84 -1.89 12.63
CA GLN A 60 -0.52 -2.50 12.69
C GLN A 60 0.14 -2.39 11.32
N LEU A 61 1.20 -1.60 11.19
CA LEU A 61 2.01 -1.56 9.98
C LEU A 61 2.92 -2.79 9.90
N GLU A 62 3.28 -3.17 8.68
CA GLU A 62 4.19 -4.27 8.40
C GLU A 62 5.57 -4.09 9.04
N ASN A 63 6.09 -2.86 9.13
CA ASN A 63 7.35 -2.55 9.80
C ASN A 63 7.31 -2.67 11.35
N GLY A 64 6.22 -3.22 11.89
CA GLY A 64 6.04 -3.42 13.34
C GLY A 64 5.49 -2.21 14.09
N ARG A 65 5.42 -1.02 13.48
CA ARG A 65 4.79 0.16 14.13
C ARG A 65 3.29 -0.06 14.29
N ARG A 66 2.78 0.26 15.47
CA ARG A 66 1.37 0.08 15.85
C ARG A 66 0.76 1.39 16.33
N TYR A 67 -0.49 1.62 15.94
CA TYR A 67 -1.32 2.69 16.46
C TYR A 67 -2.53 2.07 17.14
N ASP A 68 -2.70 2.34 18.43
CA ASP A 68 -3.87 1.92 19.19
C ASP A 68 -4.64 3.19 19.59
N LEU A 69 -5.88 3.27 19.13
CA LEU A 69 -6.75 4.43 19.30
C LEU A 69 -7.95 4.04 20.17
N ALA A 70 -7.99 4.58 21.38
CA ALA A 70 -9.07 4.37 22.33
C ALA A 70 -10.15 5.45 22.15
N PRO A 71 -11.44 5.09 22.02
CA PRO A 71 -12.50 6.07 21.84
C PRO A 71 -12.58 6.99 23.07
N THR A 72 -12.86 8.28 22.85
CA THR A 72 -13.02 9.26 23.92
C THR A 72 -14.30 10.09 23.74
N GLY A 73 -15.02 10.28 24.85
CA GLY A 73 -16.33 10.92 24.86
C GLY A 73 -17.43 10.09 24.17
N ASP A 74 -18.59 10.73 23.97
CA ASP A 74 -19.79 10.07 23.43
C ASP A 74 -19.91 10.18 21.90
N GLN A 75 -19.01 10.94 21.26
CA GLN A 75 -19.04 11.19 19.81
C GLN A 75 -18.17 10.18 19.05
N PRO A 76 -18.74 9.44 18.08
CA PRO A 76 -17.95 8.55 17.24
C PRO A 76 -16.87 9.31 16.46
N GLY A 77 -15.70 8.70 16.35
CA GLY A 77 -14.60 9.26 15.56
C GLY A 77 -13.58 10.06 16.38
N ASN A 78 -13.81 10.27 17.68
CA ASN A 78 -12.85 10.90 18.58
C ASN A 78 -12.09 9.83 19.37
N TYR A 79 -10.77 9.94 19.38
CA TYR A 79 -9.88 8.98 20.00
C TYR A 79 -8.75 9.63 20.79
N LEU A 80 -8.16 8.85 21.69
CA LEU A 80 -6.82 9.07 22.22
C LEU A 80 -5.90 7.97 21.68
N ASP A 81 -4.70 8.35 21.25
CA ASP A 81 -3.68 7.37 20.87
C ASP A 81 -2.99 6.75 22.10
N GLN A 82 -2.05 5.83 21.86
CA GLN A 82 -1.27 5.20 22.93
C GLN A 82 -0.48 6.17 23.83
N ASN A 83 -0.28 7.42 23.41
CA ASN A 83 0.41 8.47 24.18
C ASN A 83 -0.58 9.44 24.86
N GLY A 84 -1.89 9.22 24.73
CA GLY A 84 -2.92 10.12 25.22
C GLY A 84 -3.13 11.38 24.37
N GLN A 85 -2.59 11.41 23.15
CA GLN A 85 -2.80 12.52 22.21
C GLN A 85 -4.10 12.31 21.43
N ALA A 86 -4.75 13.42 21.08
CA ALA A 86 -6.00 13.35 20.32
C ALA A 86 -5.77 12.79 18.91
N ALA A 87 -6.66 11.89 18.50
CA ALA A 87 -6.74 11.38 17.15
C ALA A 87 -8.19 11.39 16.66
N TYR A 88 -8.39 11.59 15.36
CA TYR A 88 -9.71 11.75 14.77
C TYR A 88 -9.89 10.88 13.54
N ARG A 89 -11.00 10.14 13.49
CA ARG A 89 -11.44 9.49 12.25
C ARG A 89 -12.18 10.49 11.38
N GLN A 90 -11.75 10.61 10.13
CA GLN A 90 -12.34 11.51 9.15
C GLN A 90 -12.84 10.73 7.94
N SER A 91 -13.91 11.27 7.33
CA SER A 91 -14.30 10.92 5.97
C SER A 91 -13.32 11.52 4.96
N GLY A 92 -13.36 11.03 3.73
CA GLY A 92 -12.53 11.55 2.63
C GLY A 92 -12.12 10.50 1.60
N LEU A 93 -12.22 9.22 1.95
CA LEU A 93 -11.93 8.10 1.04
C LEU A 93 -13.17 7.43 0.45
N GLY A 94 -14.37 7.79 0.91
CA GLY A 94 -15.62 7.12 0.53
C GLY A 94 -15.59 5.65 0.94
N ASP A 95 -16.05 4.77 0.05
CA ASP A 95 -16.10 3.33 0.31
C ASP A 95 -14.73 2.64 0.21
N ARG A 96 -13.68 3.37 -0.18
CA ARG A 96 -12.33 2.81 -0.35
C ARG A 96 -11.55 2.66 0.94
N GLY A 97 -11.96 3.35 2.02
CA GLY A 97 -11.12 3.43 3.20
C GLY A 97 -11.57 4.39 4.29
N GLN A 98 -10.68 4.63 5.25
CA GLN A 98 -10.84 5.58 6.36
C GLN A 98 -9.56 6.40 6.56
N ILE A 99 -9.72 7.61 7.11
CA ILE A 99 -8.59 8.48 7.45
C ILE A 99 -8.53 8.63 8.96
N TYR A 100 -7.36 8.43 9.54
CA TYR A 100 -7.06 8.73 10.93
C TYR A 100 -6.06 9.88 11.00
N ARG A 101 -6.46 11.03 11.57
CA ARG A 101 -5.59 12.17 11.83
C ARG A 101 -5.03 12.06 13.25
N LEU A 102 -3.73 11.91 13.39
CA LEU A 102 -3.02 11.94 14.67
C LEU A 102 -2.33 13.31 14.83
N ALA A 103 -1.62 13.49 15.96
CA ALA A 103 -0.91 14.74 16.25
C ALA A 103 0.08 15.13 15.15
N ASP A 104 0.97 14.21 14.75
CA ASP A 104 2.11 14.52 13.87
C ASP A 104 1.98 13.92 12.46
N GLN A 105 0.92 13.18 12.18
CA GLN A 105 0.72 12.50 10.91
C GLN A 105 -0.74 12.11 10.70
N SER A 106 -1.08 11.75 9.47
CA SER A 106 -2.34 11.13 9.08
C SER A 106 -2.08 9.74 8.53
N ILE A 107 -2.98 8.81 8.78
CA ILE A 107 -2.94 7.45 8.25
C ILE A 107 -4.18 7.25 7.41
N TYR A 108 -3.97 6.98 6.12
CA TYR A 108 -5.03 6.68 5.17
C TYR A 108 -5.05 5.16 5.03
N VAL A 109 -6.11 4.54 5.53
CA VAL A 109 -6.30 3.09 5.50
C VAL A 109 -7.22 2.76 4.34
N TYR A 110 -6.72 2.02 3.35
CA TYR A 110 -7.47 1.55 2.20
C TYR A 110 -7.81 0.08 2.37
N TRP A 111 -9.05 -0.30 2.06
CA TRP A 111 -9.53 -1.68 2.15
C TRP A 111 -8.99 -2.58 1.04
N ASP A 112 -8.44 -1.96 0.00
CA ASP A 112 -7.72 -2.59 -1.08
C ASP A 112 -6.22 -2.50 -0.82
N THR A 113 -5.54 -3.62 -1.02
CA THR A 113 -4.10 -3.79 -0.87
C THR A 113 -3.32 -3.46 -2.16
N ALA A 114 -4.02 -3.13 -3.26
CA ALA A 114 -3.39 -2.74 -4.52
C ALA A 114 -2.37 -1.60 -4.31
N GLY A 115 -1.19 -1.71 -4.94
CA GLY A 115 -0.14 -0.67 -4.87
C GLY A 115 0.66 -0.65 -3.57
N ILE A 116 0.51 -1.65 -2.69
CA ILE A 116 1.49 -1.94 -1.64
C ILE A 116 2.80 -2.37 -2.31
N PRO A 117 3.96 -1.81 -1.89
CA PRO A 117 5.27 -2.41 -2.14
C PRO A 117 5.23 -3.87 -1.71
N SER A 118 5.33 -4.84 -2.63
CA SER A 118 5.42 -6.24 -2.22
C SER A 118 6.72 -6.45 -1.47
N ALA A 119 6.69 -6.33 -0.14
CA ALA A 119 7.76 -6.78 0.73
C ALA A 119 7.77 -8.32 0.65
N SER A 120 8.56 -8.85 -0.28
CA SER A 120 8.68 -10.29 -0.55
C SER A 120 7.55 -10.88 -1.41
N SER A 121 7.37 -10.39 -2.64
CA SER A 121 6.88 -11.29 -3.68
C SER A 121 8.00 -12.28 -4.01
N SER A 122 7.92 -13.48 -3.42
CA SER A 122 8.40 -14.69 -4.10
C SER A 122 7.90 -14.60 -5.55
N ASN A 123 8.81 -14.31 -6.48
CA ASN A 123 8.58 -14.20 -7.93
C ASN A 123 7.60 -15.27 -8.41
N SER A 124 6.36 -14.90 -8.64
CA SER A 124 5.35 -15.76 -9.26
C SER A 124 4.83 -15.19 -10.58
N GLY A 125 5.29 -14.00 -10.98
CA GLY A 125 5.06 -13.42 -12.31
C GLY A 125 6.26 -12.56 -12.71
N ASN A 126 6.79 -12.78 -13.92
CA ASN A 126 7.76 -11.85 -14.49
C ASN A 126 6.99 -10.61 -14.97
N PRO A 127 7.39 -9.38 -14.59
CA PRO A 127 6.75 -8.18 -15.09
C PRO A 127 6.76 -8.14 -16.62
N VAL A 128 5.60 -7.91 -17.23
CA VAL A 128 5.50 -7.71 -18.68
C VAL A 128 5.85 -6.26 -18.97
N THR A 129 6.91 -6.06 -19.77
CA THR A 129 7.45 -4.73 -20.06
C THR A 129 7.40 -4.45 -21.56
N TYR A 130 6.85 -3.29 -21.92
CA TYR A 130 6.90 -2.77 -23.29
C TYR A 130 7.67 -1.46 -23.28
N THR A 131 8.58 -1.31 -24.24
CA THR A 131 9.34 -0.09 -24.45
C THR A 131 9.10 0.46 -25.85
N THR A 132 9.14 1.77 -25.98
CA THR A 132 9.15 2.46 -27.28
C THR A 132 10.15 3.60 -27.17
N VAL A 133 11.24 3.50 -27.92
CA VAL A 133 12.23 4.57 -28.02
C VAL A 133 11.60 5.74 -28.78
N ILE A 134 11.62 6.93 -28.17
CA ILE A 134 11.16 8.16 -28.82
C ILE A 134 12.34 8.83 -29.51
N ASP A 135 13.40 9.08 -28.75
CA ASP A 135 14.65 9.68 -29.20
C ASP A 135 15.80 9.26 -28.25
N TYR A 136 17.00 9.79 -28.48
CA TYR A 136 18.18 9.49 -27.65
C TYR A 136 18.01 9.85 -26.17
N ASN A 137 17.11 10.77 -25.82
CA ASN A 137 16.91 11.23 -24.44
C ASN A 137 15.62 10.66 -23.81
N HIS A 138 14.72 10.05 -24.58
CA HIS A 138 13.40 9.66 -24.10
C HIS A 138 12.96 8.26 -24.54
N ILE A 139 12.48 7.47 -23.57
CA ILE A 139 11.92 6.14 -23.80
C ILE A 139 10.56 6.06 -23.13
N ASN A 140 9.51 5.71 -23.86
CA ASN A 140 8.25 5.31 -23.23
C ASN A 140 8.38 3.89 -22.70
N ILE A 141 7.94 3.67 -21.47
CA ILE A 141 7.89 2.36 -20.85
C ILE A 141 6.51 2.09 -20.26
N GLN A 142 6.06 0.85 -20.40
CA GLN A 142 4.91 0.31 -19.68
C GLN A 142 5.33 -0.98 -18.98
N ILE A 143 5.03 -1.08 -17.69
CA ILE A 143 5.27 -2.28 -16.87
C ILE A 143 3.93 -2.74 -16.32
N THR A 144 3.65 -4.05 -16.40
CA THR A 144 2.44 -4.65 -15.85
C THR A 144 2.76 -5.98 -15.18
N GLU A 145 2.37 -6.12 -13.91
CA GLU A 145 2.52 -7.34 -13.12
C GLU A 145 1.34 -7.38 -12.14
N ALA A 146 0.52 -8.42 -12.19
CA ALA A 146 -0.74 -8.49 -11.43
C ALA A 146 -1.54 -7.17 -11.49
N GLU A 147 -1.63 -6.45 -10.37
CA GLU A 147 -2.32 -5.17 -10.23
C GLU A 147 -1.38 -3.95 -10.37
N PHE A 148 -0.07 -4.15 -10.36
CA PHE A 148 0.91 -3.11 -10.60
C PHE A 148 0.86 -2.66 -12.06
N ASN A 149 0.76 -1.34 -12.26
CA ASN A 149 0.83 -0.72 -13.58
C ASN A 149 1.65 0.56 -13.50
N PHE A 150 2.74 0.60 -14.27
CA PHE A 150 3.48 1.82 -14.52
C PHE A 150 3.42 2.15 -16.00
N ARG A 151 3.17 3.42 -16.32
CA ARG A 151 3.26 3.97 -17.68
C ARG A 151 3.87 5.35 -17.58
N GLY A 152 4.95 5.58 -18.31
CA GLY A 152 5.61 6.88 -18.30
C GLY A 152 6.69 7.01 -19.35
N THR A 153 7.21 8.23 -19.46
CA THR A 153 8.38 8.53 -20.28
C THR A 153 9.59 8.60 -19.36
N LEU A 154 10.59 7.76 -19.64
CA LEU A 154 11.89 7.79 -18.99
C LEU A 154 12.76 8.83 -19.71
N THR A 155 13.42 9.68 -18.94
CA THR A 155 14.39 10.67 -19.42
C THR A 155 15.80 10.21 -19.13
N LYS A 156 16.71 10.40 -20.08
CA LYS A 156 18.12 10.06 -19.95
C LYS A 156 18.77 10.78 -18.76
N LEU A 157 19.48 10.03 -17.93
CA LEU A 157 20.30 10.54 -16.84
C LEU A 157 21.75 10.77 -17.29
N PRO A 158 22.56 11.53 -16.51
CA PRO A 158 24.01 11.57 -16.68
C PRO A 158 24.60 10.16 -16.50
N GLY A 159 24.77 9.43 -17.60
CA GLY A 159 25.21 8.03 -17.58
C GLY A 159 24.41 7.15 -18.55
N PRO A 160 24.46 5.82 -18.37
CA PRO A 160 23.78 4.88 -19.25
C PRO A 160 22.27 4.78 -18.97
N ASP A 161 21.80 5.32 -17.84
CA ASP A 161 20.47 5.06 -17.31
C ASP A 161 19.43 6.08 -17.79
N TYR A 162 18.17 5.64 -17.77
CA TYR A 162 17.00 6.46 -18.01
C TYR A 162 16.07 6.31 -16.82
N SER A 163 15.43 7.39 -16.40
CA SER A 163 14.51 7.35 -15.27
C SER A 163 13.23 8.14 -15.50
N GLY A 164 12.15 7.65 -14.92
CA GLY A 164 10.85 8.30 -14.88
C GLY A 164 10.11 7.91 -13.61
N THR A 165 9.26 8.80 -13.13
CA THR A 165 8.49 8.62 -11.89
C THR A 165 7.04 9.02 -12.10
N ASP A 166 6.13 8.37 -11.39
CA ASP A 166 4.72 8.79 -11.26
C ASP A 166 4.44 9.49 -9.91
N GLY A 167 5.49 9.80 -9.15
CA GLY A 167 5.44 10.39 -7.81
C GLY A 167 5.25 9.37 -6.67
N ARG A 168 5.07 8.09 -6.99
CA ARG A 168 5.01 7.00 -6.02
C ARG A 168 6.17 6.04 -6.23
N VAL A 169 6.43 5.71 -7.49
CA VAL A 169 7.53 4.84 -7.89
C VAL A 169 8.43 5.52 -8.91
N ARG A 170 9.73 5.25 -8.80
CA ARG A 170 10.72 5.61 -9.80
C ARG A 170 11.16 4.38 -10.54
N VAL A 171 11.02 4.40 -11.85
CA VAL A 171 11.56 3.38 -12.73
C VAL A 171 12.92 3.87 -13.22
N VAL A 172 13.91 2.97 -13.20
CA VAL A 172 15.23 3.16 -13.80
C VAL A 172 15.47 2.01 -14.76
N LEU A 173 15.82 2.34 -16.00
CA LEU A 173 16.19 1.38 -17.05
C LEU A 173 17.62 1.68 -17.50
N THR A 174 18.47 0.66 -17.54
CA THR A 174 19.76 0.69 -18.23
C THR A 174 19.59 -0.01 -19.59
N PRO A 175 19.46 0.72 -20.72
CA PRO A 175 19.05 0.12 -21.98
C PRO A 175 20.02 -0.92 -22.54
N SER A 176 21.33 -0.72 -22.36
CA SER A 176 22.37 -1.60 -22.89
C SER A 176 22.37 -3.00 -22.28
N THR A 177 21.95 -3.12 -21.01
CA THR A 177 21.84 -4.40 -20.29
C THR A 177 20.40 -4.89 -20.19
N GLY A 178 19.42 -4.01 -20.45
CA GLY A 178 18.01 -4.28 -20.20
C GLY A 178 17.65 -4.32 -18.71
N GLN A 179 18.55 -3.89 -17.82
CA GLN A 179 18.30 -3.90 -16.38
C GLN A 179 17.20 -2.90 -16.01
N VAL A 180 16.20 -3.33 -15.26
CA VAL A 180 15.10 -2.50 -14.77
C VAL A 180 15.06 -2.56 -13.25
N TYR A 181 15.05 -1.38 -12.64
CA TYR A 181 14.75 -1.20 -11.23
C TYR A 181 13.48 -0.38 -11.07
N VAL A 182 12.61 -0.81 -10.17
CA VAL A 182 11.46 -0.02 -9.74
C VAL A 182 11.66 0.28 -8.27
N PHE A 183 11.75 1.54 -7.91
CA PHE A 183 11.97 2.00 -6.55
C PHE A 183 10.71 2.62 -5.99
N ASN A 184 10.49 2.43 -4.69
CA ASN A 184 9.64 3.33 -3.92
C ASN A 184 10.35 4.68 -3.81
N GLU A 185 9.76 5.77 -4.31
CA GLU A 185 10.34 7.09 -4.06
C GLU A 185 10.21 7.52 -2.60
N VAL A 186 9.27 6.89 -1.89
CA VAL A 186 8.93 7.24 -0.52
C VAL A 186 9.84 6.56 0.48
N THR A 187 10.04 5.24 0.35
CA THR A 187 10.86 4.47 1.30
C THR A 187 12.30 4.27 0.84
N GLY A 188 12.57 4.41 -0.47
CA GLY A 188 13.87 4.09 -1.08
C GLY A 188 14.09 2.61 -1.36
N ASP A 189 13.14 1.74 -1.01
CA ASP A 189 13.23 0.30 -1.26
C ASP A 189 12.99 -0.04 -2.73
N THR A 190 13.62 -1.11 -3.20
CA THR A 190 13.41 -1.65 -4.56
C THR A 190 12.20 -2.60 -4.58
N PHE A 191 11.21 -2.32 -5.43
CA PHE A 191 10.04 -3.17 -5.70
C PHE A 191 10.34 -4.30 -6.67
N TYR A 192 11.04 -3.97 -7.76
CA TYR A 192 11.38 -4.93 -8.81
C TYR A 192 12.83 -4.73 -9.22
N ASP A 193 13.51 -5.86 -9.39
CA ASP A 193 14.87 -5.98 -9.91
C ASP A 193 14.86 -7.14 -10.92
N TYR A 194 14.86 -6.80 -12.21
CA TYR A 194 14.77 -7.78 -13.28
C TYR A 194 15.39 -7.25 -14.57
N THR A 195 15.50 -8.12 -15.55
CA THR A 195 16.10 -7.81 -16.85
C THR A 195 15.11 -8.06 -17.98
N ILE A 196 15.12 -7.18 -18.98
CA ILE A 196 14.43 -7.34 -20.27
C ILE A 196 15.47 -7.46 -21.39
N ASP A 197 15.02 -7.73 -22.62
CA ASP A 197 15.93 -7.62 -23.76
C ASP A 197 16.50 -6.19 -23.87
N PRO A 198 17.80 -6.03 -24.18
CA PRO A 198 18.40 -4.72 -24.34
C PRO A 198 17.64 -3.83 -25.32
N VAL A 199 17.52 -2.56 -24.97
CA VAL A 199 16.80 -1.55 -25.75
C VAL A 199 17.81 -0.69 -26.51
N PHE A 200 17.73 -0.71 -27.84
CA PHE A 200 18.64 0.07 -28.69
C PHE A 200 18.12 1.50 -28.89
N VAL A 201 18.82 2.48 -28.30
CA VAL A 201 18.41 3.91 -28.28
C VAL A 201 19.08 4.78 -29.34
N GLY A 202 19.97 4.21 -30.16
CA GLY A 202 20.80 4.96 -31.11
C GLY A 202 22.03 5.61 -30.46
N GLU A 203 22.81 6.33 -31.26
CA GLU A 203 24.03 7.02 -30.81
C GLU A 203 23.72 8.42 -30.30
N ASP A 204 24.60 8.95 -29.45
CA ASP A 204 24.45 10.30 -28.90
C ASP A 204 24.57 11.33 -30.04
N PRO A 205 23.52 12.12 -30.31
CA PRO A 205 23.55 13.09 -31.39
C PRO A 205 24.60 14.18 -31.19
N SER A 206 25.06 14.43 -29.95
CA SER A 206 26.15 15.37 -29.67
C SER A 206 27.54 14.83 -30.05
N THR A 207 27.65 13.52 -30.23
CA THR A 207 28.89 12.85 -30.69
C THR A 207 28.91 12.59 -32.19
N MET A 208 27.77 12.73 -32.86
CA MET A 208 27.71 12.66 -34.30
C MET A 208 28.38 13.90 -34.89
N CYS A 209 29.29 13.68 -35.86
CA CYS A 209 29.89 14.78 -36.60
C CYS A 209 28.79 15.57 -37.31
N ASP A 210 28.79 16.90 -37.13
CA ASP A 210 27.91 17.79 -37.88
C ASP A 210 28.58 18.15 -39.21
N PRO A 211 28.17 17.57 -40.35
CA PRO A 211 28.80 17.83 -41.64
C PRO A 211 28.60 19.27 -42.13
N SER A 212 27.75 20.05 -41.46
CA SER A 212 27.54 21.47 -41.74
C SER A 212 28.47 22.41 -40.96
N VAL A 213 29.17 21.89 -39.94
CA VAL A 213 30.08 22.65 -39.08
C VAL A 213 31.52 22.12 -39.17
N GLU A 214 31.73 20.82 -39.37
CA GLU A 214 33.07 20.20 -39.52
C GLU A 214 33.06 19.03 -40.55
N PRO A 215 34.11 18.84 -41.37
CA PRO A 215 34.21 17.67 -42.23
C PRO A 215 34.46 16.40 -41.39
N CYS A 216 33.56 15.44 -41.51
CA CYS A 216 33.64 14.13 -40.86
C CYS A 216 34.83 13.29 -41.35
#